data_AF-A0AAE3KNE4-F1
#
_entry.id   AF-A0AAE3KNE4-F1
#
_cell.length_a   1.000
_cell.length_b   1.000
_cell.length_c   1.000
_cell.angle_alpha   90.00
_cell.angle_beta   90.00
_cell.angle_gamma   90.00
#
_symmetry.space_group_name_H-M   'P 1'
#
loop_
_entity.id
_entity.type
_entity.pdbx_description
1 polymer ?
#
loop_
_entity_poly.entity_id
_entity_poly.type
_entity_poly.pdbx_seq_one_letter_code
_entity_poly.pdbx_strand_id
1 'polypeptide(L)' 'MPNIIADTSSIQYLYQLNLLNLFPTLYSQITIPSAVANELAQGRILGILLPVILSINNQ' A
#
# COMPACT_ATOMS: atom_id res chain seq x y z
N MET A 1 15.97 -2.62 9.22
CA MET A 1 15.29 -1.50 8.54
C MET A 1 14.15 -1.01 9.43
N PRO A 2 13.59 0.20 9.24
CA PRO A 2 12.56 0.71 10.13
C PRO A 2 11.21 0.00 9.92
N ASN A 3 10.38 0.05 10.97
CA ASN A 3 8.97 -0.33 10.91
C ASN A 3 8.15 0.94 10.70
N ILE A 4 7.22 0.91 9.74
CA ILE A 4 6.42 2.09 9.38
C ILE A 4 4.91 1.81 9.45
N ILE A 5 4.14 2.87 9.51
CA ILE A 5 2.70 2.86 9.24
C ILE A 5 2.51 3.58 7.90
N ALA A 6 1.93 2.89 6.92
CA ALA A 6 1.69 3.45 5.59
C ALA A 6 0.25 4.00 5.50
N ASP A 7 0.12 5.18 4.91
CA ASP A 7 -1.17 5.80 4.60
C ASP A 7 -1.59 5.51 3.15
N THR A 8 -2.79 5.94 2.76
CA THR A 8 -3.31 5.76 1.40
C THR A 8 -2.44 6.46 0.36
N SER A 9 -1.95 7.66 0.67
CA SER A 9 -1.23 8.51 -0.28
C SER A 9 0.13 7.91 -0.68
N SER A 10 0.92 7.45 0.30
CA SER A 10 2.22 6.80 0.06
C SER A 10 2.09 5.54 -0.78
N ILE A 11 1.07 4.72 -0.51
CA ILE A 11 0.76 3.51 -1.29
C ILE A 11 0.38 3.88 -2.72
N GLN A 12 -0.50 4.87 -2.90
CA GLN A 12 -0.98 5.28 -4.21
C GLN A 12 0.14 5.86 -5.08
N TYR A 13 1.01 6.71 -4.52
CA TYR A 13 2.12 7.29 -5.29
C TYR A 13 3.08 6.21 -5.79
N LEU A 14 3.45 5.25 -4.93
CA LEU A 14 4.31 4.14 -5.35
C LEU A 14 3.62 3.24 -6.37
N TYR A 15 2.31 3.02 -6.27
CA TYR A 15 1.56 2.27 -7.27
C TYR A 15 1.55 2.96 -8.64
N GLN A 16 1.27 4.26 -8.68
CA GLN A 16 1.23 5.05 -9.92
C GLN A 16 2.60 5.10 -10.61
N LEU A 17 3.68 5.06 -9.84
CA LEU A 17 5.05 5.01 -10.36
C LEU A 17 5.55 3.59 -10.68
N ASN A 18 4.73 2.55 -10.46
CA ASN A 18 5.12 1.15 -10.60
C ASN A 18 6.32 0.76 -9.69
N LEU A 19 6.35 1.29 -8.47
CA LEU A 19 7.42 1.16 -7.47
C LEU A 19 6.95 0.54 -6.14
N LEU A 20 5.81 -0.15 -6.10
CA LEU A 20 5.33 -0.78 -4.86
C LEU A 20 6.30 -1.82 -4.28
N ASN A 21 7.13 -2.43 -5.11
CA ASN A 21 8.19 -3.34 -4.69
C ASN A 21 9.27 -2.67 -3.81
N LEU A 22 9.32 -1.34 -3.74
CA LEU A 22 10.22 -0.63 -2.84
C LEU A 22 9.82 -0.78 -1.38
N PHE A 23 8.52 -0.93 -1.07
CA PHE A 23 8.05 -1.13 0.30
C PHE A 23 8.79 -2.26 1.04
N PRO A 24 8.77 -3.50 0.54
CA PRO A 24 9.50 -4.61 1.16
C PRO A 24 11.02 -4.49 1.06
N THR A 25 11.54 -3.66 0.15
CA THR A 25 12.98 -3.42 -0.01
C THR A 25 13.51 -2.42 1.01
N LEU A 26 12.69 -1.44 1.44
CA LEU A 26 13.11 -0.33 2.29
C LEU A 26 12.74 -0.53 3.77
N TYR A 27 11.70 -1.31 4.05
CA TYR A 27 11.12 -1.42 5.39
C TYR A 27 11.10 -2.87 5.87
N SER A 28 11.37 -3.07 7.16
CA SER A 28 11.31 -4.40 7.78
C SER A 28 9.88 -4.85 8.02
N GLN A 29 9.00 -3.91 8.35
CA GLN A 29 7.57 -4.15 8.57
C GLN A 29 6.77 -2.93 8.14
N ILE A 30 5.66 -3.18 7.44
CA ILE A 30 4.72 -2.15 7.03
C ILE A 30 3.38 -2.48 7.66
N THR A 31 2.91 -1.58 8.53
CA THR A 31 1.56 -1.68 9.09
C THR A 31 0.63 -0.81 8.25
N ILE A 32 -0.39 -1.43 7.67
CA ILE A 32 -1.44 -0.72 6.95
C ILE A 32 -2.66 -0.65 7.87
N PRO A 33 -3.10 0.54 8.33
CA PRO A 33 -4.29 0.68 9.15
C PRO A 33 -5.53 0.12 8.44
N SER A 34 -6.47 -0.46 9.19
CA SER A 34 -7.71 -1.01 8.63
C SER A 34 -8.52 0.03 7.87
N ALA A 35 -8.50 1.31 8.28
CA ALA A 35 -9.14 2.40 7.57
C ALA A 35 -8.54 2.60 6.16
N VAL A 36 -7.20 2.58 6.04
CA VAL A 36 -6.47 2.69 4.76
C VAL A 36 -6.78 1.49 3.87
N ALA A 37 -6.79 0.29 4.45
CA ALA A 37 -7.16 -0.93 3.75
C ALA A 37 -8.58 -0.86 3.15
N ASN A 38 -9.54 -0.38 3.93
CA ASN A 38 -10.92 -0.21 3.50
C ASN A 38 -11.06 0.87 2.42
N GLU A 39 -10.37 2.00 2.57
CA GLU A 39 -10.36 3.08 1.57
C GLU A 39 -9.85 2.59 0.21
N LEU A 40 -8.73 1.86 0.19
CA LEU A 40 -8.17 1.26 -1.02
C LEU A 40 -9.17 0.29 -1.67
N ALA A 41 -9.83 -0.56 -0.86
CA ALA A 41 -10.82 -1.50 -1.36
C ALA A 41 -12.04 -0.79 -1.97
N GLN A 42 -12.55 0.27 -1.32
CA GLN A 42 -13.67 1.06 -1.82
C GLN A 42 -13.31 1.80 -3.11
N GLY A 43 -12.13 2.42 -3.19
CA GLY A 43 -11.67 3.09 -4.41
C GLY A 43 -11.59 2.12 -5.60
N ARG A 44 -11.16 0.88 -5.38
CA ARG A 44 -11.17 -0.17 -6.42
C ARG A 44 -12.58 -0.55 -6.86
N ILE A 45 -13.53 -0.66 -5.92
CA ILE A 45 -14.95 -0.93 -6.25
C ILE A 45 -15.52 0.19 -7.13
N LEU A 46 -15.09 1.44 -6.89
CA LEU A 46 -15.45 2.61 -7.69
C LEU A 46 -14.70 2.71 -9.04
N GLY A 47 -13.84 1.74 -9.37
CA GLY A 47 -13.09 1.71 -10.63
C GLY A 47 -11.81 2.55 -10.63
N ILE A 48 -11.37 3.05 -9.46
CA ILE A 48 -10.10 3.77 -9.33
C ILE A 48 -8.95 2.74 -9.39
N LEU A 49 -7.90 3.08 -10.14
CA LEU A 49 -6.68 2.28 -10.24
C LEU A 49 -5.89 2.37 -8.92
N LEU A 50 -6.10 1.38 -8.04
CA LEU A 50 -5.46 1.26 -6.73
C LEU A 50 -4.95 -0.19 -6.51
N PRO A 51 -3.87 -0.36 -5.72
CA PRO A 51 -3.29 -1.67 -5.51
C PRO A 51 -4.14 -2.58 -4.62
N VAL A 52 -3.89 -3.89 -4.72
CA VAL A 52 -4.38 -4.85 -3.71
C VAL A 52 -3.42 -4.81 -2.53
N ILE A 53 -3.93 -4.83 -1.30
CA ILE A 53 -3.10 -4.85 -0.08
C ILE A 53 -2.15 -6.05 -0.04
N LEU A 54 -2.61 -7.22 -0.53
CA LEU A 54 -1.78 -8.43 -0.65
C LEU A 54 -0.55 -8.23 -1.54
N SER A 55 -0.53 -7.20 -2.39
CA SER A 55 0.62 -6.85 -3.23
C SER A 55 1.67 -5.97 -2.51
N ILE A 56 1.41 -5.55 -1.27
CA ILE A 56 2.25 -4.61 -0.51
C ILE A 56 3.09 -5.33 0.56
N ASN A 57 2.57 -6.43 1.13
CA ASN A 57 3.29 -7.20 2.14
C ASN A 57 4.11 -8.32 1.49
N ASN A 58 5.37 -8.46 1.91
CA ASN A 58 6.07 -9.73 1.76
C ASN A 58 5.32 -10.78 2.58
N GLN A 59 5.20 -11.99 2.03
CA GLN A 59 4.68 -13.15 2.77
C GLN A 59 5.43 -13.36 4.09
#